data_AF-A0A3N7ZGB7-F1
#
_entry.id   AF-A0A3N7ZGB7-F1
#
_cell.length_a   1.000
_cell.length_b   1.000
_cell.length_c   1.000
_cell.angle_alpha   90.00
_cell.angle_beta   90.00
_cell.angle_gamma   90.00
#
_symmetry.space_group_name_H-M   'P 1'
#
loop_
_entity.id
_entity.type
_entity.pdbx_description
1 polymer ?
#
loop_
_entity_poly.entity_id
_entity_poly.type
_entity_poly.pdbx_seq_one_letter_code
_entity_poly.pdbx_strand_id
1 'polypeptide(L)' 'SLGGIGGTNFTPIINAPEVAILGLSRGQMKPVWDGKQFVPRLTLPLSLSYDHRVIDGAEAARFNAYLGALLADFRRIIL' A
#
# COMPACT_ATOMS: atom_id res chain seq x y z
N SER A 1 2.92 2.88 -11.65
CA SER A 1 3.86 2.22 -10.72
C SER A 1 5.26 2.74 -10.99
N LEU A 2 6.03 3.07 -9.94
CA LEU A 2 7.45 3.46 -10.04
C LEU A 2 8.41 2.31 -9.67
N GLY A 3 7.88 1.09 -9.44
CA GLY A 3 8.66 -0.04 -8.95
C GLY A 3 9.86 -0.44 -9.81
N GLY A 4 9.79 -0.20 -11.13
CA GLY A 4 10.91 -0.44 -12.06
C GLY A 4 12.07 0.53 -11.89
N ILE A 5 11.81 1.78 -11.49
CA ILE A 5 12.83 2.84 -11.37
C ILE A 5 13.47 2.81 -9.98
N GLY A 6 12.65 2.70 -8.93
CA GLY A 6 13.12 2.78 -7.54
C GLY A 6 12.20 3.62 -6.68
N GLY A 7 12.75 4.16 -5.59
CA GLY A 7 12.01 4.97 -4.61
C GLY A 7 11.42 4.13 -3.48
N THR A 8 11.23 4.77 -2.34
CA THR A 8 10.60 4.19 -1.15
C THR A 8 9.13 4.57 -1.09
N ASN A 9 8.82 5.86 -1.14
CA ASN A 9 7.47 6.40 -1.07
C ASN A 9 7.38 7.64 -1.96
N PHE A 10 6.18 7.96 -2.40
CA PHE A 10 5.87 9.22 -3.09
C PHE A 10 4.41 9.60 -2.83
N THR A 11 4.04 10.84 -3.12
CA THR A 11 2.66 11.34 -2.99
C THR A 11 2.05 11.50 -4.39
N PRO A 12 1.36 10.48 -4.92
CA PRO A 12 0.73 10.59 -6.24
C PRO A 12 -0.35 11.68 -6.24
N ILE A 13 -0.52 12.37 -7.37
CA ILE A 13 -1.61 13.33 -7.56
C ILE A 13 -2.82 12.57 -8.10
N ILE A 14 -3.99 12.82 -7.52
CA ILE A 14 -5.25 12.19 -7.91
C ILE A 14 -5.61 12.62 -9.34
N ASN A 15 -6.02 11.67 -10.17
CA ASN A 15 -6.50 11.94 -11.52
C ASN A 15 -8.01 12.27 -11.50
N ALA A 16 -8.35 13.54 -11.25
CA ALA A 16 -9.75 13.96 -11.23
C ALA A 16 -10.47 13.60 -12.56
N PRO A 17 -11.73 13.12 -12.53
CA PRO A 17 -12.69 13.16 -11.41
C PRO A 17 -12.63 11.95 -10.45
N GLU A 18 -11.60 11.11 -10.50
CA GLU A 18 -11.38 10.07 -9.50
C GLU A 18 -11.15 10.70 -8.11
N VAL A 19 -11.43 9.93 -7.06
CA VAL A 19 -11.36 10.40 -5.66
C VAL A 19 -10.18 9.85 -4.88
N ALA A 20 -9.43 8.90 -5.46
CA ALA A 20 -8.22 8.34 -4.88
C ALA A 20 -7.31 7.76 -5.96
N ILE A 21 -6.01 7.65 -5.66
CA ILE A 21 -5.02 7.01 -6.52
C ILE A 21 -4.01 6.23 -5.66
N LEU A 22 -3.64 5.04 -6.13
CA LEU A 22 -2.65 4.18 -5.46
C LEU A 22 -1.29 4.24 -6.18
N GLY A 23 -0.29 4.73 -5.46
CA GLY A 23 1.11 4.71 -5.84
C GLY A 23 1.82 3.47 -5.32
N LEU A 24 2.56 2.78 -6.20
CA LEU A 24 3.40 1.63 -5.85
C LEU A 24 4.87 1.96 -6.13
N SER A 25 5.71 1.77 -5.11
CA SER A 25 7.17 1.90 -5.20
C SER A 25 7.85 0.54 -5.39
N ARG A 26 9.19 0.51 -5.42
CA ARG A 26 9.94 -0.73 -5.58
C ARG A 26 9.77 -1.62 -4.34
N GLY A 27 9.40 -2.88 -4.56
CA GLY A 27 9.43 -3.91 -3.52
C GLY A 27 10.86 -4.21 -3.08
N GLN A 28 11.07 -4.36 -1.78
CA GLN A 28 12.41 -4.55 -1.20
C GLN A 28 12.36 -5.61 -0.11
N MET A 29 13.41 -6.41 0.01
CA MET A 29 13.60 -7.30 1.17
C MET A 29 13.93 -6.45 2.39
N LYS A 30 13.10 -6.55 3.44
CA LYS A 30 13.28 -5.83 4.71
C LYS A 30 13.20 -6.81 5.88
N PRO A 31 13.95 -6.58 6.98
CA PRO A 31 13.74 -7.30 8.21
C PRO A 31 12.40 -6.88 8.82
N VAL A 32 11.52 -7.84 9.08
CA VAL A 32 10.23 -7.61 9.75
C VAL A 32 10.20 -8.45 11.02
N TRP A 33 9.78 -7.85 12.13
CA TRP A 33 9.63 -8.55 13.40
C TRP A 33 8.39 -9.46 13.34
N ASP A 34 8.56 -10.76 13.59
CA ASP A 34 7.45 -11.73 13.60
C ASP A 34 6.83 -11.96 14.98
N GLY A 35 7.29 -11.21 15.99
CA GLY A 35 6.92 -11.41 17.40
C GLY A 35 8.04 -12.05 18.23
N LYS A 36 9.03 -12.69 17.60
CA LYS A 36 10.15 -13.37 18.29
C LYS A 36 11.52 -13.07 17.69
N GLN A 37 11.61 -12.86 16.38
CA GLN A 37 12.85 -12.60 15.67
C GLN A 37 12.62 -11.73 14.43
N PHE A 38 13.68 -11.18 13.86
CA PHE A 38 13.61 -10.53 12.56
C PHE A 38 13.66 -11.58 11.45
N VAL A 39 12.67 -11.57 10.58
CA VAL A 39 12.61 -12.42 9.39
C VAL A 39 12.66 -11.56 8.13
N PRO A 40 13.39 -11.98 7.08
CA PRO A 40 13.42 -11.26 5.82
C PRO A 40 12.06 -11.40 5.11
N ARG A 41 11.41 -10.28 4.80
CA ARG A 41 10.15 -10.24 4.04
C ARG A 41 10.26 -9.30 2.84
N LEU A 42 9.70 -9.74 1.71
CA LEU A 42 9.50 -8.85 0.58
C LEU A 42 8.38 -7.87 0.93
N THR A 43 8.72 -6.59 1.06
CA THR A 43 7.79 -5.53 1.45
C THR A 43 7.56 -4.60 0.26
N LEU A 44 6.29 -4.34 -0.06
CA LEU A 44 5.88 -3.40 -1.10
C LEU A 44 5.35 -2.11 -0.45
N PRO A 45 6.02 -0.95 -0.64
CA PRO A 45 5.50 0.32 -0.15
C PRO A 45 4.27 0.76 -0.96
N LEU A 46 3.19 1.10 -0.23
CA LEU A 46 1.93 1.60 -0.77
C LEU A 46 1.75 3.07 -0.40
N SER A 47 1.42 3.91 -1.37
CA SER A 47 1.12 5.34 -1.19
C SER A 47 -0.29 5.63 -1.69
N LEU A 48 -1.24 5.84 -0.78
CA LEU A 48 -2.63 6.19 -1.13
C LEU A 48 -2.82 7.70 -0.97
N SER A 49 -3.08 8.39 -2.08
CA SER A 49 -3.61 9.76 -2.06
C SER A 49 -5.12 9.71 -2.28
N TYR A 50 -5.87 10.53 -1.55
CA TYR A 50 -7.33 10.54 -1.58
C TYR A 50 -7.87 11.96 -1.35
N ASP A 51 -9.05 12.24 -1.92
CA ASP A 51 -9.74 13.51 -1.75
C ASP A 51 -10.48 13.48 -0.41
N HIS A 52 -9.97 14.25 0.56
CA HIS A 52 -10.49 14.26 1.92
C HIS A 52 -11.89 14.90 2.04
N ARG A 53 -12.40 15.51 0.95
CA ARG A 53 -13.79 15.98 0.84
C ARG A 53 -14.77 14.83 0.64
N VAL A 54 -14.29 13.69 0.15
CA VAL A 54 -15.09 12.51 -0.19
C VAL A 54 -14.77 11.33 0.73
N ILE A 55 -13.49 11.11 1.06
CA ILE A 55 -13.02 9.96 1.84
C ILE A 55 -12.36 10.46 3.12
N ASP A 56 -12.75 9.93 4.28
CA ASP A 56 -12.09 10.26 5.54
C ASP A 56 -10.81 9.45 5.77
N GLY A 57 -9.97 9.90 6.72
CA GLY A 57 -8.71 9.23 7.03
C GLY A 57 -8.86 7.80 7.57
N ALA A 58 -9.97 7.48 8.25
CA ALA A 58 -10.22 6.15 8.77
C ALA A 58 -10.58 5.18 7.64
N GLU A 59 -11.39 5.60 6.66
CA GLU A 59 -11.72 4.83 5.46
C GLU A 59 -10.47 4.58 4.60
N ALA A 60 -9.65 5.62 4.37
CA ALA A 60 -8.39 5.48 3.64
C ALA A 60 -7.43 4.50 4.34
N ALA A 61 -7.31 4.57 5.67
CA ALA A 61 -6.48 3.64 6.44
C ALA A 61 -7.01 2.20 6.37
N ARG A 62 -8.33 2.00 6.50
CA ARG A 62 -8.98 0.69 6.38
C ARG A 62 -8.77 0.10 4.99
N PHE A 63 -8.94 0.90 3.94
CA PHE A 63 -8.71 0.46 2.56
C PHE A 63 -7.28 -0.04 2.37
N ASN A 64 -6.28 0.73 2.83
CA ASN A 64 -4.88 0.34 2.67
C ASN A 64 -4.51 -0.90 3.49
N ALA A 65 -5.07 -1.04 4.70
CA ALA A 65 -4.90 -2.23 5.53
C ALA A 65 -5.54 -3.48 4.89
N TYR A 66 -6.75 -3.33 4.34
CA TYR A 66 -7.45 -4.41 3.62
C TYR A 66 -6.67 -4.84 2.38
N LEU A 67 -6.23 -3.88 1.55
CA LEU A 67 -5.41 -4.19 0.38
C LEU A 67 -4.10 -4.87 0.77
N GLY A 68 -3.42 -4.39 1.82
CA GLY A 68 -2.22 -5.05 2.35
C GLY A 68 -2.50 -6.49 2.80
N ALA A 69 -3.65 -6.74 3.43
CA ALA A 69 -4.07 -8.07 3.86
C ALA A 69 -4.38 -9.02 2.69
N LEU A 70 -4.91 -8.51 1.58
CA LEU A 70 -5.11 -9.28 0.33
C LEU A 70 -3.79 -9.58 -0.37
N LEU A 71 -2.88 -8.61 -0.44
CA LEU A 71 -1.57 -8.81 -1.07
C LEU A 71 -0.68 -9.78 -0.27
N ALA A 72 -0.82 -9.80 1.05
CA ALA A 72 -0.13 -10.75 1.92
C ALA A 72 -0.64 -12.19 1.77
N ASP A 73 -1.93 -12.37 1.48
CA ASP A 73 -2.55 -13.67 1.22
C ASP A 73 -3.68 -13.53 0.19
N PHE A 74 -3.33 -13.75 -1.09
CA PHE A 74 -4.23 -13.52 -2.20
C PHE A 74 -5.44 -14.46 -2.24
N ARG A 75 -5.39 -15.58 -1.49
CA ARG A 75 -6.54 -16.50 -1.34
C ARG A 75 -7.73 -15.81 -0.65
N ARG A 76 -7.53 -14.68 0.02
CA ARG A 76 -8.61 -13.90 0.63
C ARG A 76 -9.53 -13.20 -0.36
N ILE A 77 -9.16 -13.13 -1.65
CA ILE A 77 -10.01 -12.52 -2.69
C ILE A 77 -11.18 -13.41 -3.10
N ILE A 78 -11.09 -14.73 -2.88
CA ILE A 78 -12.10 -15.71 -3.27
C ILE A 78 -13.07 -16.08 -2.13
N LEU A 79 -12.92 -15.47 -0.95
CA LEU A 79 -13.76 -15.66 0.23
C LEU A 79 -14.74 -14.50 0.37
#